data_AF-A0A0Q8SJA9-F1
#
_entry.id   AF-A0A0Q8SJA9-F1
#
_cell.length_a   1.000
_cell.length_b   1.000
_cell.length_c   1.000
_cell.angle_alpha   90.00
_cell.angle_beta   90.00
_cell.angle_gamma   90.00
#
_symmetry.space_group_name_H-M   'P 1'
#
loop_
_entity.id
_entity.type
_entity.pdbx_description
1 polymer ?
#
loop_
_entity_poly.entity_id
_entity_poly.type
_entity_poly.pdbx_seq_one_letter_code
_entity_poly.pdbx_strand_id
1 'polypeptide(L)'
;MPFDFLAGNGPQIRNPAHHVGSIDHHELPAILRLLAHADSFFLHRIFGLYEDQTFSTQEVEQALSHLVPLLARPLESDDRTLLHKLIAVLAYAQVTQQSLHGVAD
;
A
#
# COMPACT_ATOMS: atom_id res chain seq x y z
N MET A 1 0.90 -0.83 -16.58
CA MET A 1 1.73 0.17 -15.90
C MET A 1 1.70 -0.14 -14.41
N PRO A 2 2.81 -0.48 -13.77
CA PRO A 2 2.81 -0.75 -12.34
C PRO A 2 2.61 0.56 -11.56
N PHE A 3 1.98 0.48 -10.40
CA PHE A 3 1.97 1.57 -9.43
C PHE A 3 3.04 1.29 -8.39
N ASP A 4 4.09 2.11 -8.35
CA ASP A 4 5.26 1.86 -7.54
C ASP A 4 5.17 2.52 -6.17
N PHE A 5 5.58 1.79 -5.14
CA PHE A 5 5.69 2.29 -3.78
C PHE A 5 7.13 2.63 -3.44
N LEU A 6 7.35 3.88 -3.04
CA LEU A 6 8.62 4.43 -2.62
C LEU A 6 8.54 4.90 -1.17
N ALA A 7 9.47 4.48 -0.32
CA ALA A 7 9.59 4.97 1.05
C ALA A 7 10.67 6.06 1.14
N GLY A 8 10.32 7.24 1.66
CA GLY A 8 11.25 8.36 1.79
C GLY A 8 10.63 9.58 2.47
N ASN A 9 11.48 10.48 2.99
CA ASN A 9 11.05 11.70 3.72
C ASN A 9 11.38 13.00 2.95
N GLY A 10 11.73 12.90 1.66
CA GLY A 10 12.19 14.03 0.85
C GLY A 10 11.05 14.77 0.14
N PRO A 11 11.08 16.12 0.08
CA PRO A 11 10.09 16.93 -0.67
C PRO A 11 10.23 16.79 -2.20
N GLN A 12 11.36 16.24 -2.65
CA GLN A 12 11.59 15.78 -4.00
C GLN A 12 12.17 14.38 -3.84
N ILE A 13 11.71 13.43 -4.65
CA ILE A 13 12.20 12.04 -4.76
C ILE A 13 13.66 12.07 -5.29
N ARG A 14 14.58 12.64 -4.49
CA ARG A 14 16.00 12.90 -4.79
C ARG A 14 16.90 12.61 -3.59
N ASN A 15 16.36 12.10 -2.49
CA ASN A 15 17.09 11.59 -1.33
C ASN A 15 16.52 10.21 -1.01
N PRO A 16 17.36 9.16 -0.91
CA PRO A 16 17.12 7.86 -1.55
C PRO A 16 15.75 7.32 -1.14
N ALA A 17 14.79 7.51 -2.04
CA ALA A 17 13.50 6.88 -1.89
C ALA A 17 13.72 5.41 -2.25
N HIS A 18 13.45 4.52 -1.31
CA HIS A 18 13.63 3.10 -1.51
C HIS A 18 12.39 2.55 -2.20
N HIS A 19 12.54 1.91 -3.36
CA HIS A 19 11.46 1.10 -3.93
C HIS A 19 11.20 -0.07 -2.99
N VAL A 20 9.96 -0.16 -2.51
CA VAL A 20 9.54 -1.13 -1.48
C VAL A 20 8.48 -2.11 -1.97
N GLY A 21 7.91 -1.84 -3.16
CA GLY A 21 6.94 -2.71 -3.80
C GLY A 21 6.26 -2.02 -4.97
N SER A 22 5.44 -2.75 -5.70
CA SER A 22 4.64 -2.25 -6.82
C SER A 22 3.27 -2.92 -6.84
N ILE A 23 2.27 -2.34 -7.47
CA ILE A 23 0.99 -3.02 -7.77
C ILE A 23 0.83 -3.10 -9.27
N ASP A 24 0.58 -4.31 -9.76
CA ASP A 24 0.24 -4.53 -11.15
C ASP A 24 -1.27 -4.44 -11.38
N HIS A 25 -1.65 -4.16 -12.62
CA HIS A 25 -3.06 -4.09 -13.02
C HIS A 25 -3.83 -5.40 -12.78
N HIS A 26 -3.16 -6.54 -12.78
CA HIS A 26 -3.79 -7.85 -12.51
C HIS A 26 -4.17 -8.03 -11.04
N GLU A 27 -3.59 -7.23 -10.13
CA GLU A 27 -3.87 -7.25 -8.70
C GLU A 27 -5.06 -6.34 -8.32
N LEU A 28 -5.52 -5.46 -9.22
CA LEU A 28 -6.65 -4.55 -8.98
C LEU A 28 -7.95 -5.25 -8.53
N PRO A 29 -8.36 -6.40 -9.10
CA PRO A 29 -9.53 -7.12 -8.62
C PRO A 29 -9.40 -7.59 -7.15
N ALA A 30 -8.18 -7.91 -6.70
CA ALA A 30 -7.94 -8.30 -5.32
C ALA A 30 -8.08 -7.10 -4.36
N ILE A 31 -7.73 -5.88 -4.78
CA ILE A 31 -8.00 -4.66 -3.99
C ILE A 31 -9.50 -4.50 -3.75
N LEU A 32 -10.33 -4.69 -4.79
CA LEU A 32 -11.80 -4.61 -4.67
C LEU A 32 -12.37 -5.65 -3.69
N ARG A 33 -11.86 -6.87 -3.74
CA ARG A 33 -12.29 -7.93 -2.79
C ARG A 33 -11.84 -7.63 -1.37
N LEU A 34 -10.64 -7.11 -1.17
CA LEU A 34 -10.18 -6.66 0.15
C LEU A 34 -11.04 -5.51 0.71
N LEU A 35 -11.47 -4.58 -0.14
CA LEU A 35 -12.40 -3.49 0.23
C LEU A 35 -13.77 -4.01 0.69
N ALA A 36 -14.24 -5.14 0.16
CA ALA A 36 -15.46 -5.79 0.64
C ALA A 36 -15.32 -6.35 2.08
N HIS A 37 -14.09 -6.52 2.56
CA HIS A 37 -13.81 -7.05 3.89
C HIS A 37 -13.43 -5.97 4.92
N ALA A 38 -12.80 -4.88 4.50
CA ALA A 38 -12.49 -3.74 5.36
C ALA A 38 -12.65 -2.42 4.63
N ASP A 39 -13.28 -1.46 5.30
CA ASP A 39 -13.29 -0.08 4.86
C ASP A 39 -11.95 0.57 5.18
N SER A 40 -11.03 0.52 4.23
CA SER A 40 -9.67 1.03 4.37
C SER A 40 -9.44 2.19 3.43
N PHE A 41 -9.20 3.39 4.00
CA PHE A 41 -8.85 4.58 3.22
C PHE A 41 -7.64 4.34 2.30
N PHE A 42 -6.66 3.53 2.76
CA PHE A 42 -5.48 3.19 1.99
C PHE A 42 -5.88 2.40 0.73
N LEU A 43 -6.68 1.34 0.89
CA LEU A 43 -7.18 0.54 -0.23
C LEU A 43 -8.00 1.37 -1.22
N HIS A 44 -8.84 2.29 -0.74
CA HIS A 44 -9.59 3.20 -1.61
C HIS A 44 -8.66 4.12 -2.41
N ARG A 45 -7.61 4.67 -1.78
CA ARG A 45 -6.64 5.56 -2.45
C ARG A 45 -5.80 4.81 -3.48
N ILE A 46 -5.31 3.62 -3.16
CA ILE A 46 -4.55 2.79 -4.12
C ILE A 46 -5.45 2.05 -5.11
N PHE A 47 -6.78 2.13 -5.00
CA PHE A 47 -7.65 1.65 -6.07
C PHE A 47 -7.71 2.69 -7.21
N GLY A 48 -7.61 3.98 -6.87
CA GLY A 48 -7.47 5.08 -7.82
C GLY A 48 -6.03 5.27 -8.32
N LEU A 49 -5.43 4.23 -8.91
CA LEU A 49 -4.03 4.17 -9.40
C LEU A 49 -3.66 5.15 -10.53
N TYR A 50 -4.37 6.27 -10.69
CA TYR A 50 -4.20 7.21 -11.79
C TYR A 50 -3.41 8.47 -11.39
N GLU A 51 -3.15 8.65 -10.11
CA GLU A 51 -2.49 9.83 -9.57
C GLU A 51 -1.46 9.42 -8.51
N ASP A 52 -0.39 10.20 -8.44
CA ASP A 52 0.59 10.06 -7.37
C ASP A 52 -0.07 10.30 -6.01
N GLN A 53 0.23 9.43 -5.05
CA GLN A 53 -0.30 9.49 -3.70
C GLN A 53 0.84 9.61 -2.71
N THR A 54 0.65 10.38 -1.65
CA THR A 54 1.56 10.40 -0.49
C THR A 54 0.78 10.05 0.77
N PHE A 55 1.38 9.20 1.58
CA PHE A 55 0.90 8.77 2.88
C PHE A 55 1.94 9.16 3.92
N SER A 56 1.53 10.01 4.85
CA SER A 56 2.31 10.35 6.04
C SER A 56 2.55 9.11 6.90
N THR A 57 3.52 9.18 7.82
CA THR A 57 3.80 8.10 8.78
C THR A 57 2.58 7.73 9.63
N GLN A 58 1.74 8.71 9.98
CA GLN A 58 0.48 8.48 10.70
C GLN A 58 -0.54 7.72 9.85
N GLU A 59 -0.67 8.08 8.57
CA GLU A 59 -1.53 7.34 7.63
C GLU A 59 -1.01 5.92 7.41
N VAL A 60 0.31 5.71 7.34
CA VAL A 60 0.91 4.37 7.23
C VAL A 60 0.52 3.50 8.43
N GLU A 61 0.64 4.04 9.65
CA GLU A 61 0.23 3.33 10.87
C GLU A 61 -1.27 3.02 10.87
N GLN A 62 -2.11 3.99 10.50
CA GLN A 62 -3.55 3.78 10.40
C GLN A 62 -3.90 2.73 9.35
N ALA A 63 -3.25 2.75 8.19
CA ALA A 63 -3.45 1.77 7.12
C ALA A 63 -3.11 0.35 7.60
N LEU A 64 -2.01 0.16 8.34
CA LEU A 64 -1.66 -1.12 8.95
C LEU A 64 -2.73 -1.59 9.94
N SER A 65 -3.27 -0.68 10.76
CA SER A 65 -4.34 -1.02 11.71
C SER A 65 -5.61 -1.56 11.02
N HIS A 66 -5.87 -1.16 9.77
CA HIS A 66 -6.99 -1.66 8.97
C HIS A 66 -6.65 -2.97 8.26
N LEU A 67 -5.42 -3.15 7.78
CA LEU A 67 -5.03 -4.31 6.96
C LEU A 67 -4.60 -5.53 7.78
N VAL A 68 -3.87 -5.35 8.88
CA VAL A 68 -3.38 -6.48 9.70
C VAL A 68 -4.52 -7.40 10.20
N PRO A 69 -5.68 -6.89 10.66
CA PRO A 69 -6.80 -7.75 11.07
C PRO A 69 -7.35 -8.64 9.94
N LEU A 70 -7.14 -8.29 8.67
CA LEU A 70 -7.60 -9.09 7.54
C LEU A 70 -6.81 -10.41 7.41
N LEU A 71 -5.61 -10.52 8.00
CA LEU A 71 -4.81 -11.76 7.97
C LEU A 71 -5.53 -12.95 8.62
N ALA A 72 -6.37 -12.67 9.62
CA ALA A 72 -7.16 -13.67 10.33
C ALA A 72 -8.41 -14.11 9.54
N ARG A 73 -8.74 -13.45 8.43
CA ARG A 73 -9.93 -13.79 7.64
C ARG A 73 -9.65 -14.92 6.64
N PRO A 74 -10.69 -15.70 6.28
CA PRO A 74 -10.60 -16.64 5.18
C PRO A 74 -10.64 -15.87 3.85
N LEU A 75 -9.45 -15.49 3.36
CA LEU A 75 -9.25 -14.88 2.05
C LEU A 75 -8.76 -15.91 1.03
N GLU A 76 -9.12 -15.70 -0.24
CA GLU A 76 -8.56 -16.45 -1.37
C GLU A 76 -7.04 -16.23 -1.48
N SER A 77 -6.36 -17.12 -2.20
CA SER A 77 -4.89 -17.12 -2.31
C SER A 77 -4.35 -15.79 -2.84
N ASP A 78 -4.98 -15.23 -3.87
CA ASP A 78 -4.53 -14.00 -4.52
C ASP A 78 -4.74 -12.79 -3.61
N ASP A 79 -5.89 -12.72 -2.93
CA ASP A 79 -6.22 -11.66 -1.98
C ASP A 79 -5.26 -11.66 -0.78
N ARG A 80 -4.93 -12.86 -0.29
CA ARG A 80 -3.94 -13.03 0.79
C ARG A 80 -2.55 -12.62 0.34
N THR A 81 -2.17 -12.95 -0.90
CA THR A 81 -0.87 -12.58 -1.47
C THR A 81 -0.73 -11.07 -1.58
N LEU A 82 -1.74 -10.40 -2.14
CA LEU A 82 -1.77 -8.95 -2.22
C LEU A 82 -1.77 -8.32 -0.82
N LEU A 83 -2.59 -8.84 0.12
CA LEU A 83 -2.63 -8.32 1.48
C LEU A 83 -1.26 -8.38 2.17
N HIS A 84 -0.53 -9.50 2.06
CA HIS A 84 0.82 -9.62 2.60
C HIS A 84 1.77 -8.61 1.97
N LYS A 85 1.67 -8.42 0.65
CA LYS A 85 2.49 -7.45 -0.08
C LYS A 85 2.24 -6.02 0.40
N LEU A 86 0.97 -5.60 0.53
CA LEU A 86 0.60 -4.28 1.04
C LEU A 86 1.05 -4.07 2.49
N ILE A 87 0.87 -5.07 3.34
CA ILE A 87 1.34 -5.02 4.73
C ILE A 87 2.87 -4.91 4.78
N ALA A 88 3.61 -5.65 3.94
CA ALA A 88 5.07 -5.58 3.90
C ALA A 88 5.55 -4.18 3.48
N VAL A 89 4.93 -3.57 2.47
CA VAL A 89 5.21 -2.19 2.03
C VAL A 89 5.00 -1.19 3.17
N LEU A 90 3.83 -1.23 3.81
CA LEU A 90 3.49 -0.33 4.90
C LEU A 90 4.35 -0.57 6.14
N ALA A 91 4.62 -1.83 6.48
CA ALA A 91 5.46 -2.19 7.63
C ALA A 91 6.90 -1.73 7.43
N TYR A 92 7.44 -1.82 6.20
CA TYR A 92 8.75 -1.26 5.89
C TYR A 92 8.76 0.24 6.18
N ALA A 93 7.81 1.00 5.62
CA ALA A 93 7.71 2.45 5.84
C ALA A 93 7.53 2.81 7.33
N GLN A 94 6.75 2.03 8.08
CA GLN A 94 6.57 2.21 9.51
C GLN A 94 7.87 1.96 10.28
N VAL A 95 8.56 0.85 10.02
CA VAL A 95 9.80 0.49 10.73
C VAL A 95 10.92 1.49 10.44
N THR A 96 11.01 1.99 9.20
CA THR A 96 11.99 3.02 8.82
C THR A 96 11.56 4.43 9.19
N GLN A 97 10.37 4.63 9.75
CA GLN A 97 9.79 5.94 10.08
C GLN A 97 9.80 6.89 8.86
N GLN A 98 9.40 6.35 7.71
CA GLN A 98 9.34 7.05 6.44
C GLN A 98 7.90 7.21 5.95
N SER A 99 7.63 8.32 5.26
CA SER A 99 6.41 8.44 4.46
C SER A 99 6.44 7.46 3.29
N LEU A 100 5.25 7.07 2.83
CA LEU A 100 5.09 6.22 1.67
C LEU A 100 4.54 7.04 0.51
N HIS A 101 5.18 6.91 -0.65
CA HIS A 101 4.76 7.54 -1.89
C HIS A 101 4.35 6.46 -2.88
N GLY A 102 3.16 6.58 -3.45
CA GLY A 102 2.70 5.78 -4.56
C GLY A 102 2.83 6.58 -5.85
N VAL A 103 3.54 6.04 -6.83
CA VAL A 103 3.81 6.70 -8.11
C VAL A 103 3.09 5.94 -9.21
N ALA A 104 2.24 6.64 -9.96
CA ALA A 104 1.59 6.09 -11.14
C ALA A 104 2.49 6.28 -12.36
N ASP A 105 2.70 5.20 -13.12
CA ASP A 105 3.39 5.21 -14.43
C ASP A 105 2.42 5.46 -15.59
#